data_AF-A0A932QL23-F1
#
_entry.id   AF-A0A932QL23-F1
#
_cell.length_a   1.000
_cell.length_b   1.000
_cell.length_c   1.000
_cell.angle_alpha   90.00
_cell.angle_beta   90.00
_cell.angle_gamma   90.00
#
_symmetry.space_group_name_H-M   'P 1'
#
loop_
_entity.id
_entity.type
_entity.pdbx_description
1 polymer ?
#
loop_
_entity_poly.entity_id
_entity_poly.type
_entity_poly.pdbx_seq_one_letter_code
_entity_poly.pdbx_strand_id
1 'polypeptide(L)'
;MKKLFLASVACFTVQKVTEILPDKPANLKLAFISTASNPYKDKSWLYKDRDKLIEMGFIVKDIDIAYKTHEYLQKELATVDVVFVSGGNTFYLLEKVRDSGFDKIIKKNNQ
;
A
#
# COMPACT_ATOMS: atom_id res chain seq x y z
N MET A 1 -5.14 12.91 -13.01
CA MET A 1 -6.22 11.92 -12.74
C MET A 1 -5.68 10.84 -11.81
N LYS A 2 -6.46 10.40 -10.82
CA LYS A 2 -6.05 9.29 -9.94
C LYS A 2 -6.17 7.97 -10.70
N LYS A 3 -5.10 7.17 -10.69
CA LYS A 3 -5.10 5.83 -11.27
C LYS A 3 -5.24 4.80 -10.15
N LEU A 4 -6.19 3.89 -10.28
CA LEU A 4 -6.49 2.87 -9.27
C LEU A 4 -6.44 1.50 -9.94
N PHE A 5 -5.77 0.55 -9.29
CA PHE A 5 -5.74 -0.85 -9.66
C PHE A 5 -6.30 -1.67 -8.50
N LEU A 6 -7.45 -2.32 -8.72
CA LEU A 6 -8.11 -3.16 -7.73
C LEU A 6 -7.94 -4.62 -8.15
N ALA A 7 -7.43 -5.44 -7.22
CA ALA A 7 -7.15 -6.85 -7.46
C ALA A 7 -7.64 -7.69 -6.28
N SER A 8 -8.16 -8.89 -6.59
CA SER A 8 -8.55 -9.85 -5.57
C SER A 8 -7.32 -10.52 -4.93
N VAL A 9 -6.30 -10.85 -5.73
CA VAL A 9 -5.07 -11.51 -5.27
C VAL A 9 -3.89 -10.90 -6.01
N ALA A 10 -3.12 -10.06 -5.32
CA ALA A 10 -2.14 -9.21 -5.98
C ALA A 10 -0.98 -10.02 -6.57
N CYS A 11 -0.43 -11.01 -5.87
CA CYS A 11 0.71 -11.79 -6.35
C CYS A 11 0.51 -12.46 -7.74
N PHE A 12 -0.74 -12.68 -8.16
CA PHE A 12 -1.06 -13.23 -9.49
C PHE A 12 -1.39 -12.18 -10.56
N THR A 13 -1.72 -10.94 -10.17
CA THR A 13 -2.27 -9.95 -11.10
C THR A 13 -1.53 -8.61 -11.10
N VAL A 14 -0.71 -8.33 -10.10
CA VAL A 14 -0.07 -7.02 -9.89
C VAL A 14 0.84 -6.62 -11.05
N GLN A 15 1.37 -7.56 -11.82
CA GLN A 15 2.13 -7.27 -13.05
C GLN A 15 1.33 -6.47 -14.09
N LYS A 16 -0.01 -6.57 -14.08
CA LYS A 16 -0.89 -5.79 -14.97
C LYS A 16 -0.95 -4.30 -14.61
N VAL A 17 -0.46 -3.91 -13.42
CA VAL A 17 -0.41 -2.50 -13.01
C VAL A 17 0.55 -1.69 -13.87
N THR A 18 1.51 -2.34 -14.54
CA THR A 18 2.56 -1.69 -15.34
C THR A 18 2.02 -0.76 -16.42
N GLU A 19 0.84 -1.04 -16.97
CA GLU A 19 0.16 -0.20 -17.96
C GLU A 19 -0.28 1.17 -17.43
N ILE A 20 -0.46 1.29 -16.11
CA ILE A 20 -0.97 2.50 -15.46
C ILE A 20 0.10 3.21 -14.63
N LEU A 21 1.26 2.60 -14.38
CA LEU A 21 2.34 3.22 -13.61
C LEU A 21 2.86 4.50 -14.31
N PRO A 22 3.37 5.48 -13.53
CA PRO A 22 3.98 6.68 -14.09
C PRO A 22 5.39 6.44 -14.65
N ASP A 23 6.07 5.39 -14.20
CA ASP A 23 7.41 4.99 -14.63
C ASP A 23 7.60 3.47 -14.42
N LYS A 24 8.77 2.93 -14.77
CA LYS A 24 9.19 1.57 -14.50
C LYS A 24 9.25 1.34 -12.98
N PRO A 25 8.87 0.16 -12.47
CA PRO A 25 8.89 -0.14 -11.03
C PRO A 25 10.23 0.15 -10.34
N ALA A 26 11.36 -0.08 -11.03
CA ALA A 26 12.72 0.20 -10.54
C ALA A 26 12.97 1.65 -10.08
N ASN A 27 12.20 2.61 -10.60
CA ASN A 27 12.31 4.02 -10.26
C ASN A 27 11.27 4.48 -9.23
N LEU A 28 10.35 3.60 -8.83
CA LEU A 28 9.19 3.95 -8.02
C LEU A 28 9.32 3.44 -6.59
N LYS A 29 9.14 4.37 -5.64
CA LYS A 29 8.99 4.06 -4.22
C LYS A 29 7.55 3.69 -3.92
N LEU A 30 7.36 2.52 -3.32
CA LEU A 30 6.05 1.97 -3.03
C LEU A 30 5.87 1.84 -1.51
N ALA A 31 4.84 2.48 -0.96
CA ALA A 31 4.37 2.20 0.39
C ALA A 31 3.52 0.93 0.40
N PHE A 32 3.98 -0.08 1.12
CA PHE A 32 3.26 -1.34 1.31
C PHE A 32 2.52 -1.32 2.64
N ILE A 33 1.20 -1.07 2.58
CA ILE A 33 0.34 -0.97 3.76
C ILE A 33 -0.13 -2.37 4.15
N SER A 34 0.42 -2.89 5.25
CA SER A 34 0.18 -4.27 5.71
C SER A 34 -0.91 -4.40 6.77
N THR A 35 -1.49 -3.28 7.22
CA THR A 35 -2.36 -3.18 8.41
C THR A 35 -3.55 -4.13 8.43
N ALA A 36 -4.18 -4.40 7.28
CA ALA A 36 -5.32 -5.32 7.21
C ALA A 36 -4.96 -6.76 7.67
N SER A 37 -3.68 -7.13 7.58
CA SER A 37 -3.19 -8.44 7.99
C SER A 37 -2.97 -8.57 9.51
N ASN A 38 -2.95 -7.47 10.27
CA ASN A 38 -2.59 -7.47 11.69
C ASN A 38 -3.35 -8.49 12.55
N PRO A 39 -4.66 -8.68 12.39
CA PRO A 39 -5.42 -9.65 13.18
C PRO A 39 -5.08 -11.13 12.92
N TYR A 40 -4.37 -11.46 11.84
CA TYR A 40 -4.11 -12.84 11.44
C TYR A 40 -2.75 -13.33 11.96
N LYS A 41 -2.69 -14.62 12.32
CA LYS A 41 -1.43 -15.30 12.67
C LYS A 41 -0.68 -15.77 11.43
N ASP A 42 -1.38 -16.46 10.52
CA ASP A 42 -0.86 -16.76 9.20
C ASP A 42 -1.03 -15.52 8.31
N LYS A 43 0.07 -15.11 7.67
CA LYS A 43 0.13 -13.96 6.74
C LYS A 43 0.88 -14.34 5.46
N SER A 44 0.89 -15.62 5.08
CA SER A 44 1.65 -16.11 3.93
C SER A 44 1.35 -15.36 2.62
N TRP A 45 0.10 -14.91 2.40
CA TRP A 45 -0.26 -14.09 1.24
C TRP A 45 0.39 -12.70 1.27
N LEU A 46 0.53 -12.08 2.45
CA LEU A 46 1.14 -10.77 2.62
C LEU A 46 2.58 -10.79 2.11
N TYR A 47 3.33 -11.82 2.48
CA TYR A 47 4.71 -12.00 2.05
C TYR A 47 4.79 -12.25 0.54
N LYS A 48 3.91 -13.11 -0.01
CA LYS A 48 3.84 -13.34 -1.47
C LYS A 48 3.54 -12.07 -2.26
N ASP A 49 2.61 -11.24 -1.78
CA ASP A 49 2.29 -9.96 -2.42
C ASP A 49 3.49 -9.01 -2.36
N ARG A 50 4.14 -8.91 -1.21
CA ARG A 50 5.32 -8.06 -1.00
C ARG A 50 6.51 -8.49 -1.86
N ASP A 51 6.81 -9.78 -1.86
CA ASP A 51 7.91 -10.34 -2.63
C ASP A 51 7.67 -10.12 -4.13
N LYS A 52 6.42 -10.25 -4.59
CA LYS A 52 6.09 -9.97 -5.99
C LYS A 52 6.37 -8.53 -6.40
N LEU A 53 6.11 -7.56 -5.51
CA LEU A 53 6.41 -6.15 -5.77
C LEU A 53 7.93 -5.91 -5.83
N ILE A 54 8.70 -6.59 -4.99
CA ILE A 54 10.18 -6.54 -5.04
C ILE A 54 10.69 -7.16 -6.34
N GLU A 55 10.18 -8.33 -6.74
CA GLU A 55 10.51 -8.98 -8.00
C GLU A 55 10.24 -8.09 -9.22
N MET A 56 9.17 -7.29 -9.16
CA MET A 56 8.85 -6.32 -10.21
C MET A 56 9.85 -5.15 -10.26
N GLY A 57 10.60 -4.91 -9.17
CA GLY A 57 11.63 -3.88 -9.06
C GLY A 57 11.25 -2.69 -8.18
N PHE A 58 10.08 -2.69 -7.52
CA PHE A 58 9.70 -1.56 -6.67
C PHE A 58 10.67 -1.38 -5.49
N ILE A 59 10.91 -0.12 -5.11
CA ILE A 59 11.58 0.21 -3.86
C ILE A 59 10.52 0.18 -2.75
N VAL A 60 10.33 -1.00 -2.14
CA VAL A 60 9.25 -1.25 -1.19
C VAL A 60 9.58 -0.73 0.21
N LYS A 61 8.68 0.07 0.77
CA LYS A 61 8.69 0.55 2.16
C LYS A 61 7.47 0.03 2.89
N ASP A 62 7.69 -0.81 3.89
CA ASP A 62 6.59 -1.33 4.73
C ASP A 62 6.09 -0.26 5.69
N ILE A 63 4.77 -0.05 5.70
CA ILE A 63 4.11 0.90 6.60
C ILE A 63 2.91 0.22 7.24
N ASP A 64 2.91 0.15 8.57
CA ASP A 64 1.70 -0.14 9.33
C ASP A 64 1.08 1.17 9.80
N ILE A 65 -0.14 1.45 9.35
CA ILE A 65 -0.88 2.66 9.73
C ILE A 65 -1.55 2.53 11.11
N ALA A 66 -1.61 1.32 11.68
CA ALA A 66 -2.18 1.11 13.00
C ALA A 66 -1.41 1.91 14.06
N TYR A 67 -2.14 2.66 14.88
CA TYR A 67 -1.62 3.44 16.01
C TYR A 67 -0.57 4.50 15.63
N LYS A 68 -0.53 4.92 14.35
CA LYS A 68 0.33 6.02 13.88
C LYS A 68 -0.44 7.34 13.85
N THR A 69 0.28 8.44 14.06
CA THR A 69 -0.29 9.79 13.96
C THR A 69 -0.39 10.24 12.51
N HIS A 70 -1.29 11.19 12.26
CA HIS A 70 -1.49 11.78 10.94
C HIS A 70 -0.19 12.41 10.40
N GLU A 71 0.54 13.14 11.24
CA GLU A 71 1.77 13.85 10.86
C GLU A 71 2.88 12.87 10.48
N TYR A 72 2.99 11.77 11.23
CA TYR A 72 3.94 10.71 10.93
C TYR A 72 3.62 10.09 9.56
N LEU A 73 2.38 9.68 9.34
CA LEU A 73 1.97 9.08 8.06
C LEU A 73 2.11 10.06 6.89
N GLN A 74 1.81 11.34 7.10
CA GLN A 74 1.97 12.35 6.07
C GLN A 74 3.43 12.47 5.63
N LYS A 75 4.38 12.49 6.58
CA LYS A 75 5.81 12.52 6.26
C LYS A 75 6.25 11.25 5.52
N GLU A 76 5.80 10.08 5.98
CA GLU A 76 6.20 8.81 5.41
C GLU A 76 5.66 8.59 3.99
N LEU A 77 4.45 9.08 3.71
CA LEU A 77 3.76 8.96 2.42
C LEU A 77 4.09 10.09 1.45
N ALA A 78 4.68 11.20 1.91
CA ALA A 78 5.13 12.28 1.02
C ALA A 78 6.30 11.87 0.12
N THR A 79 7.00 10.79 0.46
CA THR A 79 8.20 10.32 -0.26
C THR A 79 7.95 9.12 -1.16
N VAL A 80 6.70 8.68 -1.33
CA VAL A 80 6.35 7.50 -2.13
C VAL A 80 5.53 7.88 -3.35
N ASP A 81 5.72 7.13 -4.43
CA ASP A 81 5.05 7.33 -5.71
C ASP A 81 3.80 6.45 -5.84
N VAL A 82 3.81 5.29 -5.19
CA VAL A 82 2.74 4.30 -5.22
C VAL A 82 2.34 3.90 -3.80
N VAL A 83 1.04 3.75 -3.57
CA VAL A 83 0.49 3.17 -2.35
C VAL A 83 -0.16 1.85 -2.69
N PHE A 84 0.31 0.77 -2.07
CA PHE A 84 -0.28 -0.55 -2.15
C PHE A 84 -0.91 -0.89 -0.80
N VAL A 85 -2.19 -1.27 -0.80
CA VAL A 85 -2.89 -1.70 0.42
C VAL A 85 -3.15 -3.20 0.32
N SER A 86 -2.50 -3.98 1.19
CA SER A 86 -2.64 -5.43 1.19
C SER A 86 -4.00 -5.87 1.74
N GLY A 87 -4.43 -7.06 1.32
CA GLY A 87 -5.65 -7.71 1.79
C GLY A 87 -5.58 -8.21 3.24
N GLY A 88 -6.74 -8.54 3.79
CA GLY A 88 -6.90 -9.00 5.16
C GLY A 88 -8.29 -8.61 5.70
N ASN A 89 -8.35 -8.14 6.95
CA ASN A 89 -9.60 -7.74 7.58
C ASN A 89 -9.94 -6.30 7.20
N THR A 90 -10.96 -6.15 6.36
CA THR A 90 -11.38 -4.85 5.81
C THR A 90 -12.00 -3.92 6.85
N PHE A 91 -12.70 -4.45 7.85
CA PHE A 91 -13.27 -3.66 8.95
C PHE A 91 -12.17 -3.09 9.85
N TYR A 92 -11.19 -3.92 10.22
CA TYR A 92 -10.01 -3.48 10.97
C TYR A 92 -9.21 -2.44 10.20
N LEU A 93 -8.98 -2.67 8.90
CA LEU A 93 -8.34 -1.69 8.03
C LEU A 93 -9.10 -0.35 8.05
N LEU A 94 -10.41 -0.37 7.85
CA LEU A 94 -11.22 0.85 7.82
C LEU A 94 -11.19 1.61 9.15
N GLU A 95 -11.21 0.90 10.27
CA GLU A 95 -11.03 1.49 11.60
C GLU A 95 -9.69 2.22 11.68
N LYS A 96 -8.57 1.55 11.37
CA LYS A 96 -7.23 2.14 11.47
C LYS A 96 -6.96 3.24 10.46
N VAL A 97 -7.59 3.17 9.28
CA VAL A 97 -7.57 4.25 8.29
C VAL A 97 -8.22 5.52 8.85
N ARG A 98 -9.34 5.40 9.56
CA ARG A 98 -10.05 6.53 10.18
C ARG A 98 -9.29 7.08 11.38
N ASP A 99 -8.82 6.19 12.27
CA ASP A 99 -8.08 6.57 13.49
C ASP A 99 -6.81 7.37 13.17
N SER A 100 -6.04 6.92 12.18
CA SER A 100 -4.76 7.53 11.79
C SER A 100 -4.91 8.74 10.86
N GLY A 101 -6.12 8.98 10.33
CA GLY A 101 -6.35 9.99 9.30
C GLY A 101 -5.67 9.68 7.96
N PHE A 102 -5.35 8.41 7.70
CA PHE A 102 -4.74 7.95 6.44
C PHE A 102 -5.61 8.30 5.22
N ASP A 103 -6.94 8.19 5.35
CA ASP A 103 -7.86 8.52 4.25
C ASP A 103 -7.75 9.99 3.80
N LYS A 104 -7.50 10.90 4.74
CA LYS A 104 -7.31 12.33 4.46
C LYS A 104 -6.00 12.56 3.69
N ILE A 105 -4.96 11.78 3.96
CA ILE A 105 -3.66 11.89 3.29
C ILE A 105 -3.78 11.40 1.83
N ILE A 106 -4.25 10.18 1.61
CA ILE A 106 -4.35 9.58 0.26
C ILE A 106 -5.37 10.31 -0.63
N LYS A 107 -6.37 10.98 -0.05
CA LYS A 107 -7.31 11.82 -0.80
C LYS A 107 -6.67 13.15 -1.24
N LYS A 108 -5.73 13.70 -0.45
CA LYS A 108 -5.09 15.01 -0.67
C LYS A 108 -3.94 15.02 -1.67
N ASN A 109 -3.29 13.89 -1.95
CA ASN A 109 -2.17 13.82 -2.91
C ASN A 109 -2.66 14.20 -4.33
N ASN A 110 -2.70 15.50 -4.57
CA ASN A 110 -3.07 16.25 -5.78
C ASN A 110 -1.97 17.30 -6.03
N GLN A 111 -0.71 16.87 -6.12
CA GLN A 111 0.33 17.69 -6.74
C GLN A 111 0.53 17.21 -8.18
#